data_AF-A0A1K2FJP5-F1
#
_entry.id   AF-A0A1K2FJP5-F1
#
_cell.length_a   1.000
_cell.length_b   1.000
_cell.length_c   1.000
_cell.angle_alpha   90.00
_cell.angle_beta   90.00
_cell.angle_gamma   90.00
#
_symmetry.space_group_name_H-M   'P 1'
#
loop_
_entity.id
_entity.type
_entity.pdbx_description
1 polymer ?
#
loop_
_entity_poly.entity_id
_entity_poly.type
_entity_poly.pdbx_seq_one_letter_code
_entity_poly.pdbx_strand_id
1 'polypeptide(L)'
;MTGSEESPSFRLAYVPGVTPAKWVKIWHERLPDIPLTLVQAAAAEAPELLRAGGADAGLVRLPVDRDFFSAIPLYTETSVVVVPKDHLITAADEVTLADLADEVLFHPLDDVFDWAAPPGEPAFERPATTPDAIELVAANVGLLVVPQSLARLYHRRDLTYRPVVDAPQSSVALSWPQEATTDLVEDFIGIVRGRTVNSTRGRTSSTRAGDGRPADGRTAASAGTSQSDKKPRRAEQRGGRQQPAAKSSGRGRQARAGGAGPAAKRGRPRRRS
;
A
#
# COMPACT_ATOMS: atom_id res chain seq x y z
N MET A 1 -3.33 -48.79 -0.24
CA MET A 1 -3.71 -47.60 -1.05
C MET A 1 -2.62 -46.57 -0.86
N THR A 2 -1.87 -46.26 -1.91
CA THR A 2 -0.95 -45.12 -1.91
C THR A 2 -1.81 -43.86 -1.98
N GLY A 3 -1.85 -43.09 -0.89
CA GLY A 3 -2.37 -41.73 -0.97
C GLY A 3 -1.51 -40.95 -1.94
N SER A 4 -2.11 -40.32 -2.95
CA SER A 4 -1.42 -39.32 -3.74
C SER A 4 -1.10 -38.17 -2.81
N GLU A 5 0.17 -38.02 -2.41
CA GLU A 5 0.62 -36.80 -1.76
C GLU A 5 0.51 -35.67 -2.79
N GLU A 6 -0.57 -34.88 -2.69
CA GLU A 6 -0.67 -33.65 -3.47
C GLU A 6 0.54 -32.78 -3.14
N SER A 7 1.34 -32.48 -4.17
CA SER A 7 2.52 -31.65 -3.99
C SER A 7 2.07 -30.28 -3.47
N PRO A 8 2.68 -29.77 -2.38
CA PRO A 8 2.26 -28.51 -1.79
C PRO A 8 2.34 -27.40 -2.83
N SER A 9 1.30 -26.58 -2.91
CA SER A 9 1.23 -25.42 -3.80
C SER A 9 0.59 -24.26 -3.06
N PHE A 10 0.80 -23.03 -3.56
CA PHE A 10 0.26 -21.83 -2.94
C PHE A 10 -0.44 -20.96 -3.98
N ARG A 11 -1.72 -20.65 -3.76
CA ARG A 11 -2.56 -19.86 -4.65
C ARG A 11 -2.76 -18.49 -4.02
N LEU A 12 -2.21 -17.47 -4.67
CA LEU A 12 -2.30 -16.08 -4.23
C LEU A 12 -3.29 -15.32 -5.11
N ALA A 13 -4.44 -14.97 -4.56
CA ALA A 13 -5.38 -14.06 -5.22
C ALA A 13 -4.83 -12.63 -5.27
N TYR A 14 -5.16 -11.86 -6.29
CA TYR A 14 -4.89 -10.42 -6.33
C TYR A 14 -5.97 -9.67 -7.13
N VAL A 15 -6.28 -8.45 -6.66
CA VAL A 15 -7.29 -7.57 -7.26
C VAL A 15 -6.65 -6.52 -8.18
N PRO A 16 -7.40 -5.87 -9.09
CA PRO A 16 -6.88 -4.82 -9.96
C PRO A 16 -6.11 -3.70 -9.23
N GLY A 17 -5.01 -3.28 -9.86
CA GLY A 17 -4.05 -2.30 -9.34
C GLY A 17 -3.00 -2.89 -8.40
N VAL A 18 -3.23 -4.06 -7.80
CA VAL A 18 -2.28 -4.66 -6.85
C VAL A 18 -1.20 -5.45 -7.59
N THR A 19 0.07 -5.18 -7.28
CA THR A 19 1.22 -5.80 -7.97
C THR A 19 1.89 -6.87 -7.10
N PRO A 20 1.65 -8.18 -7.31
CA PRO A 20 2.20 -9.25 -6.48
C PRO A 20 3.70 -9.51 -6.70
N ALA A 21 4.27 -9.03 -7.81
CA ALA A 21 5.58 -9.45 -8.35
C ALA A 21 6.74 -9.44 -7.33
N LYS A 22 6.79 -8.46 -6.42
CA LYS A 22 7.82 -8.37 -5.37
C LYS A 22 7.80 -9.60 -4.47
N TRP A 23 6.62 -9.99 -3.97
CA TRP A 23 6.48 -11.10 -3.03
C TRP A 23 6.56 -12.45 -3.72
N VAL A 24 6.05 -12.57 -4.95
CA VAL A 24 6.18 -13.78 -5.79
C VAL A 24 7.65 -14.08 -6.10
N LYS A 25 8.46 -13.05 -6.40
CA LYS A 25 9.91 -13.23 -6.58
C LYS A 25 10.56 -13.81 -5.31
N ILE A 26 10.28 -13.21 -4.15
CA ILE A 26 10.85 -13.65 -2.87
C ILE A 26 10.34 -15.04 -2.46
N TRP A 27 9.12 -15.42 -2.85
CA TRP A 27 8.60 -16.77 -2.68
C TRP A 27 9.43 -17.79 -3.45
N HIS A 28 9.58 -17.62 -4.77
CA HIS A 28 10.38 -18.53 -5.60
C HIS A 28 11.86 -18.60 -5.17
N GLU A 29 12.42 -17.53 -4.60
CA GLU A 29 13.77 -17.52 -4.03
C GLU A 29 13.90 -18.34 -2.71
N ARG A 30 12.79 -18.59 -2.00
CA ARG A 30 12.80 -19.24 -0.66
C ARG A 30 12.20 -20.64 -0.65
N LEU A 31 11.18 -20.86 -1.46
CA LEU A 31 10.40 -22.09 -1.57
C LEU A 31 10.38 -22.52 -3.05
N PRO A 32 11.56 -22.81 -3.65
CA PRO A 32 11.67 -23.10 -5.08
C PRO A 32 10.89 -24.37 -5.49
N ASP A 33 10.70 -25.30 -4.55
CA ASP A 33 9.99 -26.57 -4.76
C ASP A 33 8.46 -26.45 -4.56
N ILE A 34 7.95 -25.26 -4.15
CA ILE A 34 6.53 -25.03 -3.88
C ILE A 34 5.97 -24.01 -4.88
N PRO A 35 5.27 -24.43 -5.94
CA PRO A 35 4.77 -23.53 -6.98
C PRO A 35 3.76 -22.52 -6.42
N LEU A 36 3.95 -21.24 -6.77
CA LEU A 36 2.99 -20.18 -6.50
C LEU A 36 2.17 -19.88 -7.75
N THR A 37 0.85 -20.08 -7.68
CA THR A 37 -0.10 -19.72 -8.72
C THR A 37 -0.78 -18.40 -8.38
N LEU A 38 -0.80 -17.46 -9.34
CA LEU A 38 -1.51 -16.19 -9.21
C LEU A 38 -2.94 -16.35 -9.72
N VAL A 39 -3.92 -15.91 -8.93
CA VAL A 39 -5.34 -15.92 -9.30
C VAL A 39 -5.84 -14.48 -9.36
N GLN A 40 -6.16 -13.99 -10.55
CA GLN A 40 -6.76 -12.65 -10.68
C GLN A 40 -8.26 -12.74 -10.38
N ALA A 41 -8.78 -11.82 -9.56
CA ALA A 41 -10.19 -11.74 -9.20
C ALA A 41 -10.68 -10.29 -9.23
N ALA A 42 -11.97 -10.04 -9.50
CA ALA A 42 -12.52 -8.71 -9.27
C ALA A 42 -12.51 -8.37 -7.77
N ALA A 43 -12.47 -7.07 -7.43
CA ALA A 43 -12.40 -6.64 -6.03
C ALA A 43 -13.59 -7.15 -5.18
N ALA A 44 -14.80 -7.18 -5.78
CA ALA A 44 -16.00 -7.70 -5.15
C ALA A 44 -16.05 -9.24 -5.03
N GLU A 45 -15.34 -9.97 -5.91
CA GLU A 45 -15.32 -11.44 -5.95
C GLU A 45 -14.25 -12.04 -5.02
N ALA A 46 -13.16 -11.31 -4.78
CA ALA A 46 -12.01 -11.78 -4.02
C ALA A 46 -12.34 -12.32 -2.61
N PRO A 47 -13.28 -11.74 -1.83
CA PRO A 47 -13.69 -12.35 -0.56
C PRO A 47 -14.28 -13.75 -0.76
N GLU A 48 -15.19 -13.93 -1.72
CA GLU A 48 -15.86 -15.22 -1.92
C GLU A 48 -14.91 -16.28 -2.49
N LEU A 49 -14.00 -15.87 -3.38
CA LEU A 49 -12.90 -16.73 -3.85
C LEU A 49 -12.06 -17.29 -2.67
N LEU A 50 -11.81 -16.46 -1.64
CA LEU A 50 -11.09 -16.90 -0.44
C LEU A 50 -11.96 -17.75 0.49
N ARG A 51 -13.26 -17.45 0.64
CA ARG A 51 -14.20 -18.28 1.43
C ARG A 51 -14.35 -19.69 0.84
N ALA A 52 -14.47 -19.78 -0.48
CA ALA A 52 -14.58 -21.04 -1.21
C ALA A 52 -13.26 -21.82 -1.30
N GLY A 53 -12.16 -21.33 -0.72
CA GLY A 53 -10.84 -21.96 -0.81
C GLY A 53 -10.29 -22.00 -2.23
N GLY A 54 -10.69 -21.08 -3.11
CA GLY A 54 -10.15 -20.94 -4.47
C GLY A 54 -8.76 -20.31 -4.51
N ALA A 55 -8.37 -19.61 -3.44
CA ALA A 55 -7.01 -19.17 -3.16
C ALA A 55 -6.70 -19.30 -1.66
N ASP A 56 -5.43 -19.45 -1.30
CA ASP A 56 -4.98 -19.69 0.07
C ASP A 56 -4.74 -18.38 0.83
N ALA A 57 -4.37 -17.33 0.11
CA ALA A 57 -4.37 -15.94 0.58
C ALA A 57 -4.67 -14.98 -0.60
N GLY A 58 -5.02 -13.74 -0.29
CA GLY A 58 -5.31 -12.70 -1.28
C GLY A 58 -4.67 -11.35 -0.96
N LEU A 59 -4.18 -10.68 -1.99
CA LEU A 59 -3.81 -9.27 -1.94
C LEU A 59 -5.04 -8.43 -2.35
N VAL A 60 -5.77 -7.96 -1.35
CA VAL A 60 -7.11 -7.37 -1.48
C VAL A 60 -7.13 -5.94 -0.95
N ARG A 61 -8.23 -5.22 -1.23
CA ARG A 61 -8.48 -3.89 -0.63
C ARG A 61 -9.22 -4.05 0.69
N LEU A 62 -8.96 -3.15 1.62
CA LEU A 62 -9.73 -2.98 2.85
C LEU A 62 -10.95 -2.07 2.59
N PRO A 63 -12.06 -2.22 3.34
CA PRO A 63 -12.25 -3.18 4.43
C PRO A 63 -12.44 -4.63 3.95
N VAL A 64 -12.09 -5.58 4.83
CA VAL A 64 -12.52 -6.99 4.72
C VAL A 64 -13.28 -7.37 5.97
N ASP A 65 -14.15 -8.37 5.85
CA ASP A 65 -14.84 -9.04 6.96
C ASP A 65 -13.80 -9.63 7.95
N ARG A 66 -13.64 -9.00 9.11
CA ARG A 66 -12.65 -9.38 10.13
C ARG A 66 -13.14 -10.48 11.08
N ASP A 67 -14.39 -10.92 10.95
CA ASP A 67 -14.91 -12.09 11.67
C ASP A 67 -14.54 -13.37 10.93
N PHE A 68 -14.46 -13.33 9.58
CA PHE A 68 -14.01 -14.45 8.76
C PHE A 68 -12.51 -14.37 8.37
N PHE A 69 -11.98 -13.20 8.05
CA PHE A 69 -10.62 -13.03 7.50
C PHE A 69 -9.62 -12.43 8.49
N SER A 70 -8.44 -13.04 8.56
CA SER A 70 -7.23 -12.39 9.01
C SER A 70 -6.73 -11.40 7.95
N ALA A 71 -6.21 -10.25 8.37
CA ALA A 71 -5.69 -9.23 7.46
C ALA A 71 -4.46 -8.52 8.02
N ILE A 72 -3.48 -8.24 7.16
CA ILE A 72 -2.30 -7.42 7.44
C ILE A 72 -2.26 -6.28 6.40
N PRO A 73 -2.46 -5.01 6.82
CA PRO A 73 -2.27 -3.85 5.94
C PRO A 73 -0.83 -3.78 5.41
N LEU A 74 -0.67 -3.51 4.11
CA LEU A 74 0.63 -3.50 3.42
C LEU A 74 1.05 -2.10 3.03
N TYR A 75 0.14 -1.35 2.41
CA TYR A 75 0.31 0.04 2.05
C TYR A 75 -1.05 0.70 1.80
N THR A 76 -1.07 2.02 1.94
CA THR A 76 -2.22 2.86 1.59
C THR A 76 -1.89 3.62 0.32
N GLU A 77 -2.86 3.69 -0.59
CA GLU A 77 -2.70 4.33 -1.89
C GLU A 77 -3.18 5.78 -1.87
N THR A 78 -2.46 6.64 -2.58
CA THR A 78 -2.92 7.99 -2.91
C THR A 78 -4.12 7.91 -3.85
N SER A 79 -5.20 8.59 -3.48
CA SER A 79 -6.36 8.79 -4.34
C SER A 79 -6.09 9.89 -5.36
N VAL A 80 -6.49 9.68 -6.60
CA VAL A 80 -6.24 10.60 -7.72
C VAL A 80 -7.51 10.77 -8.55
N VAL A 81 -7.76 11.97 -9.06
CA VAL A 81 -8.74 12.22 -10.11
C VAL A 81 -8.07 11.99 -11.47
N VAL A 82 -8.70 11.19 -12.32
CA VAL A 82 -8.31 10.96 -13.71
C VAL A 82 -9.07 11.96 -14.58
N VAL A 83 -8.34 12.65 -15.45
CA VAL A 83 -8.84 13.76 -16.27
C VAL A 83 -8.21 13.74 -17.66
N PRO A 84 -8.88 14.28 -18.70
CA PRO A 84 -8.26 14.61 -19.97
C PRO A 84 -7.08 15.60 -19.80
N LYS A 85 -6.06 15.49 -20.66
CA LYS A 85 -4.83 16.31 -20.56
C LYS A 85 -5.02 17.81 -20.76
N ASP A 86 -6.12 18.22 -21.37
CA ASP A 86 -6.55 19.60 -21.62
C ASP A 86 -7.58 20.10 -20.60
N HIS A 87 -7.95 19.28 -19.60
CA HIS A 87 -8.89 19.65 -18.56
C HIS A 87 -8.34 20.74 -17.61
N LEU A 88 -9.19 21.64 -17.13
CA LEU A 88 -8.78 22.79 -16.31
C LEU A 88 -8.03 22.39 -15.03
N ILE A 89 -8.45 21.30 -14.39
CA ILE A 89 -7.80 20.66 -13.22
C ILE A 89 -6.30 20.42 -13.41
N THR A 90 -5.84 20.19 -14.66
CA THR A 90 -4.42 19.94 -14.93
C THR A 90 -3.50 21.13 -14.62
N ALA A 91 -4.05 22.33 -14.45
CA ALA A 91 -3.33 23.55 -14.07
C ALA A 91 -2.87 23.57 -12.60
N ALA A 92 -3.44 22.73 -11.73
CA ALA A 92 -2.99 22.51 -10.36
C ALA A 92 -2.13 21.23 -10.27
N ASP A 93 -1.23 21.13 -9.30
CA ASP A 93 -0.44 19.92 -9.03
C ASP A 93 -1.21 18.88 -8.21
N GLU A 94 -2.19 19.33 -7.40
CA GLU A 94 -3.11 18.56 -6.57
C GLU A 94 -4.44 19.32 -6.45
N VAL A 95 -5.53 18.62 -6.08
CA VAL A 95 -6.87 19.20 -5.91
C VAL A 95 -7.56 18.67 -4.65
N THR A 96 -8.69 19.29 -4.28
CA THR A 96 -9.61 18.84 -3.24
C THR A 96 -10.91 18.30 -3.84
N LEU A 97 -11.72 17.60 -3.04
CA LEU A 97 -13.09 17.21 -3.42
C LEU A 97 -13.99 18.43 -3.70
N ALA A 98 -13.70 19.58 -3.08
CA ALA A 98 -14.43 20.82 -3.33
C ALA A 98 -14.14 21.40 -4.73
N ASP A 99 -12.92 21.21 -5.26
CA ASP A 99 -12.58 21.60 -6.64
C ASP A 99 -13.25 20.69 -7.70
N LEU A 100 -13.82 19.56 -7.26
CA LEU A 100 -14.56 18.59 -8.09
C LEU A 100 -16.09 18.70 -7.93
N ALA A 101 -16.58 19.62 -7.10
CA ALA A 101 -17.99 19.64 -6.70
C ALA A 101 -18.97 19.97 -7.85
N ASP A 102 -18.54 20.81 -8.79
CA ASP A 102 -19.33 21.23 -9.97
C ASP A 102 -19.02 20.37 -11.23
N GLU A 103 -18.19 19.32 -11.09
CA GLU A 103 -17.82 18.42 -12.19
C GLU A 103 -18.69 17.15 -12.19
N VAL A 104 -18.94 16.57 -13.36
CA VAL A 104 -19.63 15.26 -13.44
C VAL A 104 -18.66 14.15 -13.04
N LEU A 105 -18.95 13.43 -11.96
CA LEU A 105 -18.11 12.36 -11.44
C LEU A 105 -18.74 10.98 -11.67
N PHE A 106 -17.96 10.07 -12.25
CA PHE A 106 -18.31 8.66 -12.40
C PHE A 106 -18.02 7.88 -11.11
N HIS A 107 -19.02 7.14 -10.65
CA HIS A 107 -18.93 6.21 -9.53
C HIS A 107 -19.27 4.81 -10.06
N PRO A 108 -18.29 4.03 -10.56
CA PRO A 108 -18.57 2.73 -11.19
C PRO A 108 -19.12 1.71 -10.18
N LEU A 109 -19.69 0.60 -10.65
CA LEU A 109 -20.22 -0.44 -9.75
C LEU A 109 -19.11 -1.21 -8.99
N ASP A 110 -17.88 -1.17 -9.50
CA ASP A 110 -16.68 -1.74 -8.86
C ASP A 110 -15.83 -0.72 -8.09
N ASP A 111 -16.39 0.45 -7.74
CA ASP A 111 -15.69 1.46 -6.93
C ASP A 111 -15.19 0.86 -5.61
N VAL A 112 -13.97 1.24 -5.26
CA VAL A 112 -13.16 0.69 -4.16
C VAL A 112 -13.00 1.67 -2.99
N PHE A 113 -13.72 2.80 -3.04
CA PHE A 113 -13.81 3.77 -1.95
C PHE A 113 -15.12 3.63 -1.17
N ASP A 114 -15.00 3.71 0.16
CA ASP A 114 -16.14 3.80 1.07
C ASP A 114 -16.55 5.27 1.24
N TRP A 115 -17.31 5.78 0.27
CA TRP A 115 -17.79 7.16 0.28
C TRP A 115 -18.97 7.33 1.24
N ALA A 116 -18.82 8.21 2.25
CA ALA A 116 -19.95 8.66 3.06
C ALA A 116 -21.00 9.44 2.23
N ALA A 117 -20.51 10.21 1.26
CA ALA A 117 -21.28 10.81 0.17
C ALA A 117 -20.33 10.92 -1.04
N PRO A 118 -20.67 10.37 -2.22
CA PRO A 118 -19.81 10.49 -3.40
C PRO A 118 -19.71 11.96 -3.87
N PRO A 119 -18.53 12.43 -4.30
CA PRO A 119 -18.30 13.81 -4.74
C PRO A 119 -18.82 14.08 -6.16
N GLY A 120 -18.95 15.37 -6.48
CA GLY A 120 -19.33 15.90 -7.80
C GLY A 120 -20.81 15.75 -8.13
N GLU A 121 -21.19 16.20 -9.32
CA GLU A 121 -22.49 15.90 -9.90
C GLU A 121 -22.53 14.42 -10.33
N PRO A 122 -23.56 13.64 -9.96
CA PRO A 122 -23.66 12.24 -10.35
C PRO A 122 -23.95 12.12 -11.85
N ALA A 123 -23.16 11.30 -12.55
CA ALA A 123 -23.46 10.90 -13.92
C ALA A 123 -24.86 10.23 -14.02
N PHE A 124 -25.53 10.42 -15.16
CA PHE A 124 -26.88 9.88 -15.42
C PHE A 124 -26.95 8.35 -15.27
N GLU A 125 -25.88 7.65 -15.66
CA GLU A 125 -25.73 6.20 -15.51
C GLU A 125 -24.38 5.89 -14.86
N ARG A 126 -24.35 4.87 -13.99
CA ARG A 126 -23.13 4.38 -13.35
C ARG A 126 -22.45 3.36 -14.27
N PRO A 127 -21.18 3.56 -14.67
CA PRO A 127 -20.46 2.56 -15.46
C PRO A 127 -20.36 1.22 -14.74
N ALA A 128 -20.44 0.11 -15.47
CA ALA A 128 -20.37 -1.22 -14.88
C ALA A 128 -19.01 -1.48 -14.21
N THR A 129 -17.92 -1.00 -14.81
CA THR A 129 -16.56 -1.17 -14.30
C THR A 129 -15.73 0.10 -14.37
N THR A 130 -14.63 0.14 -13.61
CA THR A 130 -13.63 1.20 -13.62
C THR A 130 -13.05 1.46 -15.01
N PRO A 131 -12.64 0.44 -15.82
CA PRO A 131 -12.22 0.69 -17.20
C PRO A 131 -13.32 1.27 -18.09
N ASP A 132 -14.60 0.90 -17.92
CA ASP A 132 -15.70 1.54 -18.67
C ASP A 132 -15.81 3.04 -18.32
N ALA A 133 -15.67 3.39 -17.04
CA ALA A 133 -15.62 4.78 -16.61
C ALA A 133 -14.42 5.53 -17.22
N ILE A 134 -13.24 4.90 -17.31
CA ILE A 134 -12.05 5.49 -17.94
C ILE A 134 -12.28 5.82 -19.43
N GLU A 135 -13.03 5.00 -20.17
CA GLU A 135 -13.39 5.30 -21.56
C GLU A 135 -14.30 6.54 -21.66
N LEU A 136 -15.24 6.73 -20.72
CA LEU A 136 -16.09 7.91 -20.66
C LEU A 136 -15.32 9.19 -20.24
N VAL A 137 -14.32 9.06 -19.36
CA VAL A 137 -13.38 10.16 -19.06
C VAL A 137 -12.58 10.53 -20.31
N ALA A 138 -12.09 9.55 -21.08
CA ALA A 138 -11.39 9.79 -22.35
C ALA A 138 -12.27 10.46 -23.42
N ALA A 139 -13.59 10.22 -23.37
CA ALA A 139 -14.58 10.93 -24.19
C ALA A 139 -14.98 12.32 -23.66
N ASN A 140 -14.34 12.81 -22.58
CA ASN A 140 -14.63 14.08 -21.92
C ASN A 140 -16.11 14.22 -21.48
N VAL A 141 -16.72 13.13 -21.02
CA VAL A 141 -18.11 13.10 -20.52
C VAL A 141 -18.19 13.41 -19.02
N GLY A 142 -17.11 13.17 -18.29
CA GLY A 142 -16.98 13.39 -16.85
C GLY A 142 -15.59 12.98 -16.36
N LEU A 143 -15.40 12.98 -15.05
CA LEU A 143 -14.15 12.65 -14.36
C LEU A 143 -14.32 11.39 -13.50
N LEU A 144 -13.21 10.85 -12.98
CA LEU A 144 -13.23 9.65 -12.13
C LEU A 144 -12.17 9.76 -11.03
N VAL A 145 -12.55 9.54 -9.77
CA VAL A 145 -11.58 9.40 -8.67
C VAL A 145 -11.29 7.91 -8.44
N VAL A 146 -10.02 7.54 -8.42
CA VAL A 146 -9.54 6.15 -8.21
C VAL A 146 -8.25 6.12 -7.39
N PRO A 147 -7.86 4.99 -6.77
CA PRO A 147 -6.51 4.80 -6.29
C PRO A 147 -5.49 4.91 -7.44
N GLN A 148 -4.32 5.49 -7.16
CA GLN A 148 -3.28 5.73 -8.17
C GLN A 148 -2.84 4.46 -8.91
N SER A 149 -2.94 3.26 -8.33
CA SER A 149 -2.67 2.02 -9.06
C SER A 149 -3.66 1.72 -10.18
N LEU A 150 -4.96 2.01 -10.00
CA LEU A 150 -5.97 1.83 -11.05
C LEU A 150 -5.79 2.85 -12.17
N ALA A 151 -5.51 4.11 -11.84
CA ALA A 151 -5.15 5.14 -12.82
C ALA A 151 -3.90 4.78 -13.64
N ARG A 152 -2.94 4.04 -13.06
CA ARG A 152 -1.77 3.51 -13.77
C ARG A 152 -2.09 2.24 -14.58
N LEU A 153 -2.93 1.35 -14.06
CA LEU A 153 -3.33 0.11 -14.73
C LEU A 153 -4.10 0.41 -16.03
N TYR A 154 -5.04 1.35 -15.97
CA TYR A 154 -5.88 1.77 -17.09
C TYR A 154 -5.37 3.05 -17.76
N HIS A 155 -4.07 3.34 -17.65
CA HIS A 155 -3.47 4.55 -18.21
C HIS A 155 -3.61 4.60 -19.75
N ARG A 156 -4.10 5.74 -20.26
CA ARG A 156 -4.18 6.06 -21.69
C ARG A 156 -3.39 7.32 -22.03
N ARG A 157 -3.07 7.54 -23.31
CA ARG A 157 -2.18 8.64 -23.76
C ARG A 157 -2.84 10.03 -23.74
N ASP A 158 -4.16 10.07 -23.83
CA ASP A 158 -5.06 11.22 -23.77
C ASP A 158 -5.35 11.68 -22.33
N LEU A 159 -5.21 10.78 -21.36
CA LEU A 159 -5.49 11.01 -19.94
C LEU A 159 -4.27 11.36 -19.10
N THR A 160 -4.52 12.03 -17.97
CA THR A 160 -3.56 12.25 -16.87
C THR A 160 -4.30 12.14 -15.53
N TYR A 161 -3.59 12.32 -14.42
CA TYR A 161 -4.20 12.32 -13.09
C TYR A 161 -3.60 13.40 -12.18
N ARG A 162 -4.35 13.78 -11.15
CA ARG A 162 -3.93 14.67 -10.05
C ARG A 162 -4.29 14.06 -8.69
N PRO A 163 -3.44 14.14 -7.66
CA PRO A 163 -3.80 13.75 -6.30
C PRO A 163 -5.04 14.51 -5.81
N VAL A 164 -5.92 13.81 -5.08
CA VAL A 164 -7.03 14.42 -4.35
C VAL A 164 -6.70 14.29 -2.86
N VAL A 165 -6.44 15.41 -2.19
CA VAL A 165 -5.76 15.42 -0.88
C VAL A 165 -6.68 15.09 0.30
N ASP A 166 -7.99 15.24 0.12
CA ASP A 166 -9.06 15.05 1.10
C ASP A 166 -10.04 13.91 0.72
N ALA A 167 -9.75 13.17 -0.35
CA ALA A 167 -10.49 11.95 -0.70
C ALA A 167 -10.20 10.79 0.28
N PRO A 168 -11.15 9.87 0.50
CA PRO A 168 -10.89 8.60 1.18
C PRO A 168 -9.71 7.86 0.54
N GLN A 169 -8.88 7.22 1.35
CA GLN A 169 -7.72 6.46 0.88
C GLN A 169 -8.04 4.97 0.80
N SER A 170 -7.61 4.30 -0.27
CA SER A 170 -7.76 2.84 -0.39
C SER A 170 -6.51 2.14 0.15
N SER A 171 -6.69 1.17 1.05
CA SER A 171 -5.59 0.42 1.66
C SER A 171 -5.54 -1.01 1.15
N VAL A 172 -4.37 -1.48 0.75
CA VAL A 172 -4.13 -2.86 0.30
C VAL A 172 -3.64 -3.70 1.47
N ALA A 173 -4.21 -4.89 1.63
CA ALA A 173 -3.88 -5.85 2.68
C ALA A 173 -3.56 -7.23 2.08
N LEU A 174 -2.70 -8.00 2.78
CA LEU A 174 -2.70 -9.45 2.68
C LEU A 174 -3.85 -9.97 3.55
N SER A 175 -4.73 -10.78 3.01
CA SER A 175 -5.90 -11.34 3.70
C SER A 175 -6.01 -12.85 3.46
N TRP A 176 -6.48 -13.61 4.46
CA TRP A 176 -6.69 -15.05 4.38
C TRP A 176 -7.76 -15.51 5.40
N PRO A 177 -8.46 -16.64 5.18
CA PRO A 177 -9.43 -17.15 6.15
C PRO A 177 -8.77 -17.47 7.48
N GLN A 178 -9.35 -17.06 8.62
CA GLN A 178 -8.72 -17.23 9.94
C GLN A 178 -8.43 -18.70 10.27
N GLU A 179 -9.40 -19.57 9.98
CA GLU A 179 -9.32 -21.02 10.21
C GLU A 179 -8.30 -21.73 9.30
N ALA A 180 -7.85 -21.07 8.21
CA ALA A 180 -6.92 -21.62 7.22
C ALA A 180 -5.51 -21.00 7.32
N THR A 181 -5.06 -20.65 8.53
CA THR A 181 -3.69 -20.14 8.76
C THR A 181 -2.69 -21.31 8.72
N THR A 182 -2.30 -21.74 7.51
CA THR A 182 -1.35 -22.83 7.26
C THR A 182 0.11 -22.37 7.34
N ASP A 183 1.05 -23.33 7.39
CA ASP A 183 2.50 -23.03 7.36
C ASP A 183 2.90 -22.21 6.12
N LEU A 184 2.31 -22.50 4.95
CA LEU A 184 2.55 -21.74 3.71
C LEU A 184 2.02 -20.31 3.78
N VAL A 185 0.87 -20.10 4.44
CA VAL A 185 0.35 -18.75 4.73
C VAL A 185 1.29 -18.01 5.68
N GLU A 186 1.80 -18.65 6.74
CA GLU A 186 2.78 -18.06 7.66
C GLU A 186 4.13 -17.70 6.99
N ASP A 187 4.61 -18.55 6.08
CA ASP A 187 5.78 -18.25 5.25
C ASP A 187 5.53 -17.04 4.33
N PHE A 188 4.35 -16.96 3.69
CA PHE A 188 3.98 -15.81 2.86
C PHE A 188 3.83 -14.53 3.70
N ILE A 189 3.22 -14.61 4.89
CA ILE A 189 3.19 -13.52 5.90
C ILE A 189 4.62 -13.10 6.26
N GLY A 190 5.56 -14.03 6.36
CA GLY A 190 6.97 -13.74 6.62
C GLY A 190 7.67 -13.02 5.48
N ILE A 191 7.40 -13.42 4.23
CA ILE A 191 7.87 -12.74 3.03
C ILE A 191 7.31 -11.32 2.95
N VAL A 192 6.01 -11.16 3.19
CA VAL A 192 5.31 -9.87 3.14
C VAL A 192 5.79 -8.91 4.23
N ARG A 193 6.01 -9.38 5.45
CA ARG A 193 6.62 -8.62 6.56
C ARG A 193 8.14 -8.43 6.44
N GLY A 194 8.77 -8.95 5.37
CA GLY A 194 10.22 -8.81 5.16
C GLY A 194 11.10 -9.58 6.15
N ARG A 195 10.58 -10.60 6.86
CA ARG A 195 11.40 -11.52 7.69
C ARG A 195 12.50 -12.12 6.78
N THR A 196 13.77 -12.05 7.16
CA THR A 196 14.86 -12.68 6.40
C THR A 196 14.93 -14.19 6.66
N VAL A 197 15.52 -14.95 5.73
CA VAL A 197 15.62 -16.42 5.80
C VAL A 197 16.38 -16.91 7.05
N ASN A 198 17.24 -16.07 7.63
CA ASN A 198 17.96 -16.34 8.88
C ASN A 198 17.16 -16.03 10.16
N SER A 199 15.87 -15.72 10.08
CA SER A 199 15.04 -15.51 11.28
C SER A 199 14.70 -16.85 11.96
N THR A 200 15.55 -17.28 12.89
CA THR A 200 15.44 -18.52 13.66
C THR A 200 14.34 -18.48 14.74
N ARG A 201 13.09 -18.27 14.31
CA ARG A 201 11.86 -18.53 15.07
C ARG A 201 10.81 -19.12 14.11
N GLY A 202 10.87 -20.44 13.91
CA GLY A 202 9.95 -21.16 13.02
C GLY A 202 10.32 -22.63 12.82
N ARG A 203 11.59 -22.95 12.55
CA ARG A 203 12.06 -24.34 12.45
C ARG A 203 12.16 -25.03 13.82
N THR A 204 11.01 -25.51 14.30
CA THR A 204 10.92 -26.38 15.47
C THR A 204 10.61 -27.81 15.03
N SER A 205 11.64 -28.65 15.11
CA SER A 205 11.59 -30.12 15.24
C SER A 205 10.70 -30.95 14.28
N SER A 206 11.34 -31.56 13.27
CA SER A 206 10.92 -32.86 12.73
C SER A 206 12.11 -33.71 12.24
N THR A 207 13.18 -33.85 13.02
CA THR A 207 14.21 -34.86 12.73
C THR A 207 14.95 -35.37 13.98
N ARG A 208 14.99 -36.71 14.11
CA ARG A 208 15.75 -37.53 15.08
C ARG A 208 15.40 -37.37 16.58
N ALA A 209 14.31 -38.03 16.96
CA ALA A 209 14.35 -38.87 18.16
C ALA A 209 14.94 -40.24 17.78
N GLY A 210 15.86 -40.77 18.59
CA GLY A 210 16.49 -42.08 18.38
C GLY A 210 18.02 -42.07 18.40
N ASP A 211 18.61 -42.03 19.60
CA ASP A 211 19.11 -43.28 20.23
C ASP A 211 19.39 -43.05 21.73
N GLY A 212 19.54 -44.12 22.51
CA GLY A 212 19.51 -44.03 23.98
C GLY A 212 20.70 -44.61 24.75
N ARG A 213 20.78 -44.22 26.04
CA ARG A 213 21.57 -44.79 27.16
C ARG A 213 23.10 -44.58 27.17
N PRO A 214 23.74 -44.68 28.37
CA PRO A 214 23.28 -44.22 29.68
C PRO A 214 24.36 -43.43 30.46
N ALA A 215 24.01 -42.96 31.65
CA ALA A 215 24.92 -42.24 32.55
C ALA A 215 26.01 -43.12 33.17
N ASP A 216 27.15 -42.50 33.51
CA ASP A 216 28.02 -42.97 34.58
C ASP A 216 28.61 -41.76 35.34
N GLY A 217 28.83 -41.90 36.64
CA GLY A 217 29.14 -40.78 37.54
C GLY A 217 30.62 -40.70 37.94
N ARG A 218 31.07 -39.51 38.35
CA ARG A 218 32.21 -39.38 39.27
C ARG A 218 32.29 -38.04 40.00
N THR A 219 32.64 -38.12 41.27
CA THR A 219 32.78 -37.05 42.26
C THR A 219 34.17 -36.41 42.25
N ALA A 220 34.27 -35.12 42.58
CA ALA A 220 35.32 -34.58 43.47
C ALA A 220 35.03 -33.10 43.82
N ALA A 221 35.44 -32.68 45.02
CA ALA A 221 35.41 -31.30 45.46
C ALA A 221 36.82 -30.80 45.78
N SER A 222 37.08 -29.50 45.61
CA SER A 222 37.96 -28.74 46.52
C SER A 222 37.67 -27.24 46.41
N ALA A 223 37.93 -26.53 47.51
CA ALA A 223 37.89 -25.07 47.57
C ALA A 223 39.31 -24.49 47.51
N GLY A 224 39.44 -23.25 47.04
CA GLY A 224 40.70 -22.51 47.02
C GLY A 224 40.46 -21.00 46.94
N THR A 225 40.74 -20.29 48.03
CA THR A 225 40.48 -18.85 48.20
C THR A 225 41.79 -18.04 48.08
N SER A 226 41.67 -16.74 47.78
CA SER A 226 42.70 -15.67 47.93
C SER A 226 43.62 -15.46 46.70
N GLN A 227 44.14 -14.27 46.38
CA GLN A 227 44.10 -12.98 47.10
C GLN A 227 44.40 -11.73 46.21
N SER A 228 43.84 -10.58 46.62
CA SER A 228 44.40 -9.19 46.59
C SER A 228 44.94 -8.51 45.30
N ASP A 229 44.29 -7.36 45.01
CA ASP A 229 44.86 -6.00 44.84
C ASP A 229 45.82 -5.63 43.68
N LYS A 230 45.38 -4.66 42.85
CA LYS A 230 45.79 -3.22 42.98
C LYS A 230 45.14 -2.27 41.95
N LYS A 231 44.56 -1.16 42.44
CA LYS A 231 44.56 0.18 41.77
C LYS A 231 45.90 0.88 42.10
N PRO A 232 46.40 1.93 41.38
CA PRO A 232 45.68 3.06 40.76
C PRO A 232 46.24 3.39 39.32
N ARG A 233 46.13 4.58 38.68
CA ARG A 233 45.52 5.90 39.00
C ARG A 233 45.02 6.63 37.72
N ARG A 234 44.07 7.53 37.93
CA ARG A 234 43.49 8.61 37.09
C ARG A 234 44.48 9.40 36.18
N ALA A 235 44.08 9.68 34.93
CA ALA A 235 44.53 10.85 34.15
C ALA A 235 43.40 11.34 33.22
N GLU A 236 43.13 12.64 33.23
CA GLU A 236 42.21 13.32 32.29
C GLU A 236 43.02 13.84 31.09
N GLN A 237 42.44 13.84 29.87
CA GLN A 237 42.51 15.05 29.05
C GLN A 237 41.41 15.15 27.99
N ARG A 238 41.16 16.39 27.57
CA ARG A 238 40.02 16.84 26.76
C ARG A 238 40.38 16.85 25.27
N GLY A 239 39.37 16.70 24.41
CA GLY A 239 39.50 16.94 22.97
C GLY A 239 38.13 17.03 22.31
N GLY A 240 37.49 18.21 22.36
CA GLY A 240 36.15 18.39 21.79
C GLY A 240 36.17 18.61 20.28
N ARG A 241 35.03 18.38 19.62
CA ARG A 241 34.77 18.90 18.26
C ARG A 241 33.32 19.33 18.13
N GLN A 242 33.12 20.60 17.79
CA GLN A 242 31.81 21.24 17.67
C GLN A 242 31.15 20.95 16.32
N GLN A 243 29.81 20.91 16.32
CA GLN A 243 29.01 21.12 15.12
C GLN A 243 28.99 22.62 14.76
N PRO A 244 28.96 23.01 13.48
CA PRO A 244 28.50 24.32 13.06
C PRO A 244 27.01 24.28 12.68
N ALA A 245 26.24 25.22 13.23
CA ALA A 245 24.82 25.40 12.94
C ALA A 245 24.58 26.24 11.65
N ALA A 246 23.30 26.32 11.26
CA ALA A 246 22.82 26.99 10.06
C ALA A 246 23.19 28.49 9.95
N LYS A 247 23.21 28.99 8.71
CA LYS A 247 23.17 30.43 8.40
C LYS A 247 21.96 30.74 7.53
N SER A 248 21.00 31.44 8.12
CA SER A 248 19.99 32.20 7.39
C SER A 248 20.60 33.53 6.92
N SER A 249 20.38 33.90 5.66
CA SER A 249 20.71 35.23 5.15
C SER A 249 19.47 35.89 4.56
N GLY A 250 18.75 36.62 5.41
CA GLY A 250 17.72 37.55 4.95
C GLY A 250 18.34 38.76 4.26
N ARG A 251 17.76 39.18 3.13
CA ARG A 251 17.94 40.51 2.55
C ARG A 251 16.57 41.03 2.12
N GLY A 252 16.00 41.92 2.92
CA GLY A 252 14.77 42.62 2.55
C GLY A 252 15.07 43.79 1.60
N ARG A 253 14.08 44.15 0.78
CA ARG A 253 13.87 45.53 0.31
C ARG A 253 12.38 45.77 0.10
N GLN A 254 11.87 46.83 0.72
CA GLN A 254 10.47 47.21 0.65
C GLN A 254 10.14 48.00 -0.62
N ALA A 255 8.90 47.79 -1.07
CA ALA A 255 7.98 48.70 -1.74
C ALA A 255 8.47 50.04 -2.33
N ARG A 256 8.03 50.31 -3.57
CA ARG A 256 7.43 51.60 -3.93
C ARG A 256 6.13 51.38 -4.70
N ALA A 257 5.15 52.23 -4.41
CA ALA A 257 3.85 52.26 -5.07
C ALA A 257 3.80 53.32 -6.18
N GLY A 258 2.76 53.27 -7.02
CA GLY A 258 2.30 54.39 -7.85
C GLY A 258 2.23 54.09 -9.35
N GLY A 259 1.04 54.25 -9.94
CA GLY A 259 0.84 54.14 -11.40
C GLY A 259 -0.59 53.77 -11.78
N ALA A 260 -1.52 54.73 -11.76
CA ALA A 260 -2.90 54.52 -12.21
C ALA A 260 -3.04 54.70 -13.74
N GLY A 261 -3.94 53.95 -14.37
CA GLY A 261 -4.33 54.08 -15.78
C GLY A 261 -5.64 53.32 -16.04
N PRO A 262 -6.59 53.84 -16.85
CA PRO A 262 -8.01 53.70 -16.49
C PRO A 262 -8.79 52.56 -17.15
N ALA A 263 -9.89 52.19 -16.49
CA ALA A 263 -10.89 51.25 -16.98
C ALA A 263 -11.76 51.82 -18.11
N ALA A 264 -12.06 50.99 -19.11
CA ALA A 264 -13.02 51.30 -20.18
C ALA A 264 -14.34 50.54 -19.98
N LYS A 265 -15.39 51.23 -19.51
CA LYS A 265 -16.78 50.78 -19.60
C LYS A 265 -17.73 51.96 -19.79
N ARG A 266 -18.44 52.02 -20.93
CA ARG A 266 -19.82 52.54 -21.07
C ARG A 266 -20.37 52.31 -22.49
N GLY A 267 -20.85 51.11 -22.75
CA GLY A 267 -21.81 50.88 -23.84
C GLY A 267 -23.20 51.37 -23.41
N ARG A 268 -23.88 52.15 -24.27
CA ARG A 268 -25.31 52.46 -24.15
C ARG A 268 -26.08 51.69 -25.22
N PRO A 269 -27.14 50.94 -24.89
CA PRO A 269 -28.03 50.40 -25.91
C PRO A 269 -28.94 51.50 -26.46
N ARG A 270 -29.03 51.61 -27.79
CA ARG A 270 -30.12 52.34 -28.46
C ARG A 270 -31.17 51.33 -28.92
N ARG A 271 -32.31 51.31 -28.21
CA ARG A 271 -33.54 50.68 -28.68
C ARG A 271 -34.08 51.54 -29.84
N ARG A 272 -34.48 50.92 -30.95
CA ARG A 272 -35.40 51.53 -31.93
C ARG A 272 -36.67 50.71 -31.97
N SER A 273 -37.77 51.43 -32.18
CA SER A 273 -39.11 50.94 -32.49
C SER A 273 -39.16 50.26 -33.85
#